data_AF-A0A919GA94-F1
#
_entry.id   AF-A0A919GA94-F1
#
_cell.length_a   1.000
_cell.length_b   1.000
_cell.length_c   1.000
_cell.angle_alpha   90.00
_cell.angle_beta   90.00
_cell.angle_gamma   90.00
#
_symmetry.space_group_name_H-M   'P 1'
#
loop_
_entity.id
_entity.type
_entity.pdbx_description
1 polymer ?
#
loop_
_entity_poly.entity_id
_entity_poly.type
_entity_poly.pdbx_seq_one_letter_code
_entity_poly.pdbx_strand_id
1 'polypeptide(L)'
;MPHMLDVSDEVRSEIGDDEADRLLGGAHAPDTYECTSCRTPGDTLMEPTSTVLFIGDETAVLAFAHSRCIPSQVVPVSEEQLLGAVRSINQAQEPAAAPQQPSYTVPLQEPAQVPAQAAPVQEAPLPAPAAAGQAAVLGITCGLVMHGGTGHAALVVEPTGPVGRPGNTSGTDEFLSLLQDAGFQPLTDVDVTPGQLSGWSVLMVMGQLHAILQPAAAGGSTGWWQAHQPLQVTDAWRVAAGKQAEVTMYAVPAGTVGRQPREDLLRLALERAAAQGQVVAASLPLAGT
;
A
#
# COMPACT_ATOMS: atom_id res chain seq x y z
N MET A 1 9.33 -18.90 22.21
CA MET A 1 9.02 -19.56 20.92
C MET A 1 9.85 -18.86 19.85
N PRO A 2 10.27 -19.51 18.75
CA PRO A 2 11.07 -18.82 17.74
C PRO A 2 10.23 -17.72 17.07
N HIS A 3 10.79 -16.51 16.96
CA HIS A 3 10.17 -15.40 16.25
C HIS A 3 10.22 -15.67 14.74
N MET A 4 9.14 -15.34 14.02
CA MET A 4 8.99 -15.57 12.58
C MET A 4 9.58 -14.41 11.78
N LEU A 5 10.86 -14.08 12.04
CA LEU A 5 11.55 -12.95 11.44
C LEU A 5 12.26 -13.34 10.14
N ASP A 6 12.15 -12.46 9.16
CA ASP A 6 12.91 -12.48 7.92
C ASP A 6 13.96 -11.37 7.95
N VAL A 7 15.22 -11.74 7.66
CA VAL A 7 16.39 -10.85 7.61
C VAL A 7 17.10 -11.12 6.30
N SER A 8 17.04 -10.17 5.37
CA SER A 8 17.68 -10.29 4.06
C SER A 8 19.20 -10.21 4.15
N ASP A 9 19.89 -10.73 3.13
CA ASP A 9 21.35 -10.67 3.02
C ASP A 9 21.87 -9.22 3.06
N GLU A 10 21.09 -8.28 2.53
CA GLU A 10 21.40 -6.84 2.56
C GLU A 10 21.38 -6.30 4.00
N VAL A 11 20.30 -6.57 4.76
CA VAL A 11 20.20 -6.16 6.16
C VAL A 11 21.27 -6.85 7.01
N ARG A 12 21.53 -8.13 6.77
CA ARG A 12 22.58 -8.93 7.43
C ARG A 12 23.98 -8.36 7.16
N SER A 13 24.26 -7.90 5.94
CA SER A 13 25.53 -7.25 5.60
C SER A 13 25.75 -5.95 6.38
N GLU A 14 24.68 -5.19 6.64
CA GLU A 14 24.78 -3.89 7.33
C GLU A 14 24.93 -4.03 8.85
N ILE A 15 24.18 -4.95 9.48
CA ILE A 15 24.22 -5.14 10.94
C ILE A 15 25.27 -6.17 11.40
N GLY A 16 25.77 -6.99 10.48
CA GLY A 16 26.69 -8.09 10.73
C GLY A 16 26.01 -9.41 11.08
N ASP A 17 26.66 -10.53 10.74
CA ASP A 17 26.13 -11.89 10.92
C ASP A 17 25.76 -12.23 12.36
N ASP A 18 26.62 -11.87 13.32
CA ASP A 18 26.39 -12.13 14.74
C ASP A 18 25.19 -11.35 15.30
N GLU A 19 24.87 -10.18 14.75
CA GLU A 19 23.70 -9.39 15.14
C GLU A 19 22.44 -9.91 14.47
N ALA A 20 22.52 -10.27 13.18
CA ALA A 20 21.42 -10.88 12.44
C ALA A 20 20.98 -12.21 13.07
N ASP A 21 21.93 -13.06 13.49
CA ASP A 21 21.62 -14.33 14.14
C ASP A 21 21.01 -14.13 15.54
N ARG A 22 21.42 -13.08 16.26
CA ARG A 22 20.78 -12.69 17.53
C ARG A 22 19.34 -12.22 17.33
N LEU A 23 19.08 -11.41 16.30
CA LEU A 23 17.73 -10.96 15.92
C LEU A 23 16.84 -12.14 15.53
N LEU A 24 17.32 -13.06 14.70
CA LEU A 24 16.60 -14.29 14.37
C LEU A 24 16.33 -15.18 15.59
N GLY A 25 17.20 -15.12 16.60
CA GLY A 25 17.00 -15.73 17.90
C GLY A 25 15.96 -15.02 18.80
N GLY A 26 15.42 -13.88 18.37
CA GLY A 26 14.45 -13.07 19.12
C GLY A 26 15.07 -11.98 19.99
N ALA A 27 16.40 -11.83 20.01
CA ALA A 27 17.02 -10.73 20.73
C ALA A 27 16.69 -9.40 20.05
N HIS A 28 16.29 -8.39 20.82
CA HIS A 28 15.96 -7.04 20.33
C HIS A 28 14.73 -6.93 19.41
N ALA A 29 14.05 -8.04 19.09
CA ALA A 29 12.75 -8.02 18.44
C ALA A 29 11.63 -7.93 19.49
N PRO A 30 10.68 -6.98 19.37
CA PRO A 30 9.53 -6.95 20.25
C PRO A 30 8.55 -8.07 19.89
N ASP A 31 7.81 -8.57 20.88
CA ASP A 31 6.72 -9.53 20.63
C ASP A 31 5.69 -8.90 19.69
N THR A 32 5.22 -7.69 20.00
CA THR A 32 4.29 -6.91 19.16
C THR A 32 4.96 -5.69 18.55
N TYR A 33 4.60 -5.36 17.31
CA TYR A 33 5.14 -4.21 16.59
C TYR A 33 4.03 -3.43 15.87
N GLU A 34 4.27 -2.16 15.56
CA GLU A 34 3.45 -1.41 14.61
C GLU A 34 4.10 -1.52 13.23
N CYS A 35 3.40 -2.10 12.25
CA CYS A 35 3.96 -2.29 10.91
C CYS A 35 4.35 -0.93 10.30
N THR A 36 5.63 -0.74 9.95
CA THR A 36 6.09 0.55 9.42
C THR A 36 5.43 0.94 8.09
N SER A 37 4.81 0.00 7.37
CA SER A 37 4.11 0.26 6.12
C SER A 37 2.64 0.58 6.30
N CYS A 38 1.88 -0.23 7.05
CA CYS A 38 0.42 -0.10 7.15
C CYS A 38 -0.07 0.41 8.51
N ARG A 39 0.84 0.63 9.47
CA ARG A 39 0.58 1.06 10.85
C ARG A 39 -0.40 0.18 11.65
N THR A 40 -0.67 -1.03 11.16
CA THR A 40 -1.46 -2.02 11.89
C THR A 40 -0.55 -2.78 12.86
N PRO A 41 -1.02 -3.10 14.07
CA PRO A 41 -0.28 -3.96 14.99
C PRO A 41 -0.03 -5.33 14.38
N GLY A 42 1.17 -5.86 14.61
CA GLY A 42 1.59 -7.21 14.28
C GLY A 42 2.25 -7.90 15.45
N ASP A 43 2.47 -9.22 15.33
CA ASP A 43 3.06 -10.07 16.38
C ASP A 43 4.12 -11.02 15.78
N THR A 44 5.38 -10.83 16.18
CA THR A 44 6.53 -11.56 15.64
C THR A 44 6.53 -13.04 16.02
N LEU A 45 5.72 -13.47 17.00
CA LEU A 45 5.56 -14.87 17.39
C LEU A 45 4.44 -15.58 16.60
N MET A 46 3.52 -14.83 16.00
CA MET A 46 2.31 -15.37 15.39
C MET A 46 2.29 -15.25 13.86
N GLU A 47 3.08 -14.34 13.28
CA GLU A 47 3.07 -14.08 11.84
C GLU A 47 4.45 -13.74 11.24
N PRO A 48 4.68 -14.06 9.96
CA PRO A 48 5.90 -13.69 9.24
C PRO A 48 6.12 -12.17 9.24
N THR A 49 7.27 -11.76 9.76
CA THR A 49 7.65 -10.36 9.93
C THR A 49 8.96 -10.08 9.21
N SER A 50 8.99 -9.05 8.37
CA SER A 50 10.18 -8.55 7.70
C SER A 50 10.89 -7.49 8.54
N THR A 51 12.21 -7.60 8.64
CA THR A 51 13.08 -6.57 9.22
C THR A 51 13.45 -5.52 8.18
N VAL A 52 13.29 -4.25 8.53
CA VAL A 52 13.59 -3.12 7.65
C VAL A 52 14.57 -2.21 8.35
N LEU A 53 15.73 -2.00 7.73
CA LEU A 53 16.78 -1.17 8.28
C LEU A 53 16.78 0.18 7.55
N PHE A 54 16.41 1.25 8.25
CA PHE A 54 16.52 2.60 7.74
C PHE A 54 17.92 3.13 8.05
N ILE A 55 18.67 3.56 7.02
CA ILE A 55 20.05 4.05 7.17
C ILE A 55 20.11 5.51 6.72
N GLY A 56 20.70 6.35 7.56
CA GLY A 56 21.07 7.73 7.28
C GLY A 56 22.59 7.88 7.30
N ASP A 57 23.05 9.12 7.29
CA ASP A 57 24.48 9.41 7.24
C ASP A 57 25.19 9.04 8.55
N GLU A 58 24.49 9.16 9.69
CA GLU A 58 25.05 8.86 11.01
C GLU A 58 24.21 7.84 11.81
N THR A 59 22.93 7.69 11.50
CA THR A 59 22.01 6.84 12.28
C THR A 59 21.42 5.70 11.47
N ALA A 60 21.21 4.56 12.15
CA ALA A 60 20.46 3.44 11.61
C ALA A 60 19.35 3.03 12.58
N VAL A 61 18.16 2.77 12.05
CA VAL A 61 16.98 2.37 12.83
C VAL A 61 16.41 1.09 12.26
N LEU A 62 16.35 0.07 13.11
CA LEU A 62 15.69 -1.19 12.80
C LEU A 62 14.20 -1.09 13.10
N ALA A 63 13.38 -1.47 12.13
CA ALA A 63 11.93 -1.50 12.24
C ALA A 63 11.37 -2.84 11.70
N PHE A 64 10.08 -3.06 11.96
CA PHE A 64 9.40 -4.30 11.62
C PHE A 64 8.17 -4.02 10.76
N ALA A 65 7.87 -4.94 9.85
CA ALA A 65 6.68 -4.91 9.02
C ALA A 65 6.17 -6.32 8.76
N HIS A 66 4.89 -6.46 8.44
CA HIS A 66 4.41 -7.74 7.92
C HIS A 66 5.20 -8.10 6.65
N SER A 67 5.62 -9.36 6.48
CA SER A 67 6.34 -9.78 5.27
C SER A 67 5.52 -9.62 3.98
N ARG A 68 4.19 -9.52 4.10
CA ARG A 68 3.29 -9.19 2.98
C ARG A 68 3.25 -7.70 2.61
N CYS A 69 3.64 -6.80 3.52
CA CYS A 69 3.56 -5.36 3.30
C CYS A 69 4.81 -4.85 2.57
N ILE A 70 5.98 -5.23 3.08
CA ILE A 70 7.29 -4.91 2.50
C ILE A 70 8.26 -6.06 2.82
N PRO A 71 9.17 -6.41 1.89
CA PRO A 71 10.20 -7.41 2.14
C PRO A 71 11.25 -6.89 3.11
N SER A 72 12.07 -7.78 3.67
CA SER A 72 13.25 -7.37 4.42
C SER A 72 14.25 -6.67 3.50
N GLN A 73 14.66 -5.45 3.86
CA GLN A 73 15.47 -4.58 3.00
C GLN A 73 16.13 -3.46 3.78
N VAL A 74 17.15 -2.85 3.17
CA VAL A 74 17.75 -1.60 3.63
C VAL A 74 17.12 -0.42 2.88
N VAL A 75 16.75 0.62 3.60
CA VAL A 75 16.13 1.82 3.03
C VAL A 75 16.96 3.05 3.38
N PRO A 76 17.68 3.65 2.42
CA PRO A 76 18.38 4.91 2.65
C PRO A 76 17.36 6.04 2.80
N VAL A 77 17.48 6.81 3.87
CA VAL A 77 16.62 7.98 4.13
C VAL A 77 17.49 9.14 4.63
N SER A 78 16.99 10.38 4.54
CA SER A 78 17.77 11.51 5.04
C SER A 78 17.87 11.48 6.57
N GLU A 79 18.98 11.99 7.13
CA GLU A 79 19.21 12.05 8.58
C GLU A 79 18.06 12.81 9.30
N GLU A 80 17.52 13.86 8.69
CA GLU A 80 16.38 14.60 9.22
C GLU A 80 15.11 13.74 9.34
N GLN A 81 14.88 12.82 8.40
CA GLN A 81 13.74 11.90 8.42
C GLN A 81 13.90 10.82 9.48
N LEU A 82 15.11 10.28 9.65
CA LEU A 82 15.44 9.33 10.72
C LEU A 82 15.24 9.93 12.10
N LEU A 83 15.80 11.12 12.35
CA LEU A 83 15.65 11.81 13.62
C LEU A 83 14.19 12.22 13.91
N GLY A 84 13.39 12.42 12.87
CA GLY A 84 11.93 12.58 12.98
C GLY A 84 11.25 11.28 13.46
N ALA A 85 11.55 10.16 12.82
CA ALA A 85 10.98 8.86 13.16
C ALA A 85 11.36 8.40 14.58
N VAL A 86 12.62 8.54 14.98
CA VAL A 86 13.10 8.20 16.33
C VAL A 86 12.40 9.03 17.40
N ARG A 87 12.15 10.33 17.14
CA ARG A 87 11.40 11.20 18.06
C ARG A 87 9.94 10.74 18.21
N SER A 88 9.29 10.34 17.12
CA SER A 88 7.92 9.82 17.18
C SER A 88 7.82 8.48 17.91
N ILE A 89 8.80 7.59 17.75
CA ILE A 89 8.86 6.30 18.45
C ILE A 89 9.07 6.53 19.96
N ASN A 90 9.99 7.41 20.34
CA ASN A 90 10.23 7.73 21.74
C ASN A 90 9.03 8.43 22.42
N GLN A 91 8.23 9.20 21.68
CA GLN A 91 6.99 9.81 22.18
C GLN A 91 5.83 8.82 22.30
N ALA A 92 5.80 7.76 21.46
CA ALA A 92 4.84 6.66 21.60
C ALA A 92 5.18 5.71 22.78
N GLN A 93 6.39 5.80 23.33
CA GLN A 93 6.89 4.98 24.44
C GLN A 93 6.65 5.62 25.83
N GLU A 94 6.11 6.84 25.93
CA GLU A 94 5.74 7.44 27.22
C GLU A 94 4.39 6.88 27.71
N PRO A 95 4.33 6.26 28.91
CA PRO A 95 3.08 5.73 29.42
C PRO A 95 2.14 6.89 29.78
N ALA A 96 1.14 7.12 28.92
CA ALA A 96 0.03 8.00 29.23
C ALA A 96 -0.67 7.51 30.51
N ALA A 97 -0.61 8.33 31.56
CA ALA A 97 -1.36 8.13 32.79
C ALA A 97 -2.86 8.01 32.46
N ALA A 98 -3.40 6.81 32.66
CA ALA A 98 -4.79 6.49 32.38
C ALA A 98 -5.76 7.23 33.32
N PRO A 99 -6.86 7.83 32.82
CA PRO A 99 -8.00 8.17 33.64
C PRO A 99 -8.71 6.87 34.07
N GLN A 100 -8.92 6.74 35.37
CA GLN A 100 -9.59 5.64 36.03
C GLN A 100 -11.03 5.48 35.52
N GLN A 101 -11.37 4.31 34.99
CA GLN A 101 -12.76 3.87 34.80
C GLN A 101 -13.17 2.91 35.93
N PRO A 102 -14.42 2.98 36.41
CA PRO A 102 -14.88 2.21 37.56
C PRO A 102 -15.06 0.72 37.23
N SER A 103 -14.58 -0.07 38.18
CA SER A 103 -14.60 -1.53 38.26
C SER A 103 -16.01 -2.11 38.28
N TYR A 104 -16.26 -3.08 37.39
CA TYR A 104 -17.30 -4.11 37.56
C TYR A 104 -16.61 -5.46 37.70
N THR A 105 -16.75 -6.05 38.89
CA THR A 105 -16.26 -7.38 39.27
C THR A 105 -17.14 -8.47 38.69
N VAL A 106 -16.56 -9.43 37.97
CA VAL A 106 -17.15 -10.75 37.68
C VAL A 106 -16.17 -11.81 38.20
N PRO A 107 -16.62 -12.84 38.96
CA PRO A 107 -15.70 -13.76 39.64
C PRO A 107 -15.07 -14.81 38.74
N LEU A 108 -13.87 -15.21 39.16
CA LEU A 108 -12.94 -16.18 38.57
C LEU A 108 -13.51 -17.60 38.45
N GLN A 109 -13.22 -18.26 37.32
CA GLN A 109 -13.16 -19.72 37.22
C GLN A 109 -11.81 -20.12 36.58
N GLU A 110 -11.09 -21.00 37.29
CA GLU A 110 -9.78 -21.55 36.97
C GLU A 110 -9.84 -22.70 35.93
N PRO A 111 -8.69 -23.09 35.34
CA PRO A 111 -8.61 -23.74 34.03
C PRO A 111 -8.65 -25.27 34.10
N ALA A 112 -9.19 -25.91 33.06
CA ALA A 112 -9.03 -27.33 32.80
C ALA A 112 -8.31 -27.54 31.45
N GLN A 113 -7.23 -28.32 31.48
CA GLN A 113 -6.38 -28.66 30.34
C GLN A 113 -6.89 -29.90 29.56
N VAL A 114 -6.55 -29.89 28.25
CA VAL A 114 -6.28 -30.97 27.26
C VAL A 114 -7.39 -31.94 26.80
N PRO A 115 -7.34 -32.52 25.55
CA PRO A 115 -6.22 -32.58 24.59
C PRO A 115 -6.52 -32.21 23.12
N ALA A 116 -5.43 -32.11 22.35
CA ALA A 116 -5.35 -31.90 20.90
C ALA A 116 -6.13 -32.94 20.07
N GLN A 117 -6.83 -32.45 19.04
CA GLN A 117 -7.33 -33.25 17.92
C GLN A 117 -6.88 -32.63 16.60
N ALA A 118 -6.46 -33.52 15.69
CA ALA A 118 -5.83 -33.22 14.43
C ALA A 118 -6.75 -32.49 13.43
N ALA A 119 -6.12 -31.63 12.63
CA ALA A 119 -6.71 -30.80 11.58
C ALA A 119 -7.44 -31.60 10.48
N PRO A 120 -8.39 -30.95 9.80
CA PRO A 120 -8.41 -30.90 8.36
C PRO A 120 -7.83 -29.55 7.88
N VAL A 121 -7.14 -29.60 6.75
CA VAL A 121 -6.49 -28.48 6.07
C VAL A 121 -7.53 -27.39 5.78
N GLN A 122 -7.40 -26.23 6.44
CA GLN A 122 -8.24 -25.05 6.21
C GLN A 122 -7.58 -24.19 5.13
N GLU A 123 -8.32 -23.93 4.05
CA GLU A 123 -8.02 -22.89 3.06
C GLU A 123 -7.65 -21.58 3.76
N ALA A 124 -6.62 -20.91 3.23
CA ALA A 124 -6.12 -19.64 3.75
C ALA A 124 -7.27 -18.62 3.89
N PRO A 125 -7.44 -17.95 5.05
CA PRO A 125 -8.47 -16.93 5.21
C PRO A 125 -8.19 -15.76 4.28
N LEU A 126 -9.19 -15.41 3.47
CA LEU A 126 -9.26 -14.11 2.79
C LEU A 126 -9.07 -12.99 3.84
N PRO A 127 -8.42 -11.87 3.49
CA PRO A 127 -8.21 -10.76 4.42
C PRO A 127 -9.54 -10.28 4.99
N ALA A 128 -9.57 -10.02 6.30
CA ALA A 128 -10.74 -9.50 6.98
C ALA A 128 -11.21 -8.19 6.32
N PRO A 129 -12.52 -8.00 6.09
CA PRO A 129 -13.04 -6.77 5.52
C PRO A 129 -12.68 -5.58 6.41
N ALA A 130 -12.26 -4.48 5.79
CA ALA A 130 -12.07 -3.21 6.49
C ALA A 130 -13.33 -2.85 7.27
N ALA A 131 -13.17 -2.27 8.47
CA ALA A 131 -14.31 -1.87 9.29
C ALA A 131 -15.23 -0.93 8.49
N ALA A 132 -16.54 -1.18 8.56
CA ALA A 132 -17.54 -0.43 7.79
C ALA A 132 -17.40 1.09 8.01
N GLY A 133 -17.14 1.84 6.94
CA GLY A 133 -17.03 3.30 6.97
C GLY A 133 -15.62 3.88 6.77
N GLN A 134 -14.57 3.05 6.62
CA GLN A 134 -13.25 3.54 6.23
C GLN A 134 -13.13 3.80 4.72
N ALA A 135 -12.40 4.87 4.37
CA ALA A 135 -12.01 5.12 2.99
C ALA A 135 -11.10 3.98 2.49
N ALA A 136 -11.29 3.57 1.23
CA ALA A 136 -10.43 2.56 0.61
C ALA A 136 -8.98 3.07 0.54
N VAL A 137 -8.03 2.19 0.85
CA VAL A 137 -6.61 2.44 0.63
C VAL A 137 -6.29 2.02 -0.80
N LEU A 138 -5.73 2.94 -1.59
CA LEU A 138 -5.38 2.72 -2.98
C LEU A 138 -3.86 2.70 -3.16
N GLY A 139 -3.37 1.62 -3.77
CA GLY A 139 -2.04 1.52 -4.32
C GLY A 139 -1.98 2.18 -5.70
N ILE A 140 -0.89 2.90 -5.96
CA ILE A 140 -0.60 3.54 -7.25
C ILE A 140 0.71 2.99 -7.79
N THR A 141 0.66 2.39 -8.97
CA THR A 141 1.85 1.99 -9.74
C THR A 141 1.99 2.94 -10.92
N CYS A 142 3.12 3.64 -11.01
CA CYS A 142 3.42 4.53 -12.13
C CYS A 142 4.32 3.81 -13.15
N GLY A 143 4.06 3.99 -14.44
CA GLY A 143 4.91 3.44 -15.51
C GLY A 143 4.53 3.97 -16.88
N LEU A 144 5.31 3.62 -17.91
CA LEU A 144 4.90 3.85 -19.29
C LEU A 144 4.10 2.67 -19.82
N VAL A 145 2.99 2.97 -20.49
CA VAL A 145 2.21 1.98 -21.24
C VAL A 145 2.17 2.42 -22.69
N MET A 146 2.47 1.49 -23.60
CA MET A 146 2.50 1.78 -25.04
C MET A 146 1.07 1.76 -25.60
N HIS A 147 0.66 2.80 -26.33
CA HIS A 147 -0.55 2.83 -27.16
C HIS A 147 -0.13 3.01 -28.62
N GLY A 148 -0.40 2.03 -29.48
CA GLY A 148 -0.04 2.12 -30.90
C GLY A 148 1.44 2.48 -31.16
N GLY A 149 2.36 2.05 -30.29
CA GLY A 149 3.79 2.36 -30.36
C GLY A 149 4.23 3.70 -29.76
N THR A 150 3.32 4.48 -29.18
CA THR A 150 3.64 5.69 -28.40
C THR A 150 3.62 5.37 -26.91
N GLY A 151 4.62 5.81 -26.14
CA GLY A 151 4.62 5.66 -24.69
C GLY A 151 3.74 6.71 -24.02
N HIS A 152 2.74 6.28 -23.27
CA HIS A 152 1.87 7.14 -22.45
C HIS A 152 2.23 7.01 -20.99
N ALA A 153 2.23 8.14 -20.27
CA ALA A 153 2.33 8.15 -18.83
C ALA A 153 1.09 7.45 -18.25
N ALA A 154 1.30 6.39 -17.47
CA ALA A 154 0.25 5.58 -16.90
C ALA A 154 0.27 5.59 -15.37
N LEU A 155 -0.92 5.56 -14.79
CA LEU A 155 -1.18 5.24 -13.38
C LEU A 155 -2.05 4.00 -13.34
N VAL A 156 -1.59 2.94 -12.68
CA VAL A 156 -2.42 1.79 -12.34
C VAL A 156 -2.85 1.92 -10.89
N VAL A 157 -4.16 1.98 -10.68
CA VAL A 157 -4.80 2.15 -9.38
C VAL A 157 -5.43 0.82 -8.96
N GLU A 158 -4.98 0.32 -7.82
CA GLU A 158 -5.44 -0.95 -7.27
C GLU A 158 -5.78 -0.78 -5.78
N PRO A 159 -6.99 -1.11 -5.32
CA PRO A 159 -7.31 -1.04 -3.91
C PRO A 159 -6.62 -2.17 -3.13
N THR A 160 -6.35 -1.98 -1.84
CA THR A 160 -5.73 -3.03 -1.01
C THR A 160 -6.72 -4.12 -0.56
N GLY A 161 -7.99 -4.00 -0.95
CA GLY A 161 -9.06 -4.95 -0.66
C GLY A 161 -10.35 -4.55 -1.39
N PRO A 162 -11.43 -5.33 -1.25
CA PRO A 162 -12.72 -5.03 -1.89
C PRO A 162 -13.26 -3.64 -1.50
N VAL A 163 -13.83 -2.92 -2.47
CA VAL A 163 -14.39 -1.57 -2.23
C VAL A 163 -15.89 -1.59 -2.47
N GLY A 164 -16.68 -1.37 -1.42
CA GLY A 164 -18.14 -1.26 -1.51
C GLY A 164 -18.63 0.20 -1.51
N ARG A 165 -19.91 0.39 -1.85
CA ARG A 165 -20.57 1.70 -1.67
C ARG A 165 -20.68 2.07 -0.18
N PRO A 166 -20.66 3.38 0.17
CA PRO A 166 -20.93 3.81 1.54
C PRO A 166 -22.25 3.24 2.07
N GLY A 167 -22.20 2.56 3.22
CA GLY A 167 -23.36 1.91 3.84
C GLY A 167 -23.69 0.51 3.30
N ASN A 168 -23.01 0.03 2.26
CA ASN A 168 -23.10 -1.37 1.83
C ASN A 168 -22.10 -2.23 2.64
N THR A 169 -22.61 -3.26 3.31
CA THR A 169 -21.82 -4.23 4.09
C THR A 169 -21.77 -5.62 3.45
N SER A 170 -22.24 -5.78 2.20
CA SER A 170 -22.30 -7.08 1.53
C SER A 170 -20.92 -7.73 1.29
N GLY A 171 -19.85 -6.94 1.35
CA GLY A 171 -18.48 -7.38 1.04
C GLY A 171 -18.24 -7.60 -0.45
N THR A 172 -19.20 -7.27 -1.30
CA THR A 172 -19.05 -7.31 -2.76
C THR A 172 -18.12 -6.19 -3.21
N ASP A 173 -17.14 -6.52 -4.07
CA ASP A 173 -16.29 -5.52 -4.67
C ASP A 173 -17.05 -4.77 -5.78
N GLU A 174 -17.24 -3.47 -5.56
CA GLU A 174 -17.92 -2.55 -6.47
C GLU A 174 -16.95 -1.52 -7.06
N PHE A 175 -15.63 -1.67 -6.86
CA PHE A 175 -14.63 -0.66 -7.23
C PHE A 175 -14.73 -0.21 -8.69
N LEU A 176 -14.76 -1.15 -9.64
CA LEU A 176 -14.84 -0.83 -11.06
C LEU A 176 -16.20 -0.23 -11.44
N SER A 177 -17.28 -0.66 -10.79
CA SER A 177 -18.62 -0.13 -11.03
C SER A 177 -18.71 1.33 -10.58
N LEU A 178 -18.12 1.67 -9.44
CA LEU A 178 -18.03 3.05 -8.93
C LEU A 178 -17.27 3.97 -9.89
N LEU A 179 -16.19 3.48 -10.49
CA LEU A 179 -15.43 4.26 -11.48
C LEU A 179 -16.18 4.38 -12.82
N GLN A 180 -16.92 3.35 -13.24
CA GLN A 180 -17.79 3.45 -14.40
C GLN A 180 -18.90 4.48 -14.21
N ASP A 181 -19.52 4.53 -13.02
CA ASP A 181 -20.49 5.58 -12.67
C ASP A 181 -19.86 6.99 -12.77
N ALA A 182 -18.56 7.10 -12.49
CA ALA A 182 -17.78 8.33 -12.62
C ALA A 182 -17.31 8.64 -14.06
N GLY A 183 -17.58 7.75 -15.02
CA GLY A 183 -17.31 7.93 -16.45
C GLY A 183 -16.07 7.20 -16.99
N PHE A 184 -15.36 6.41 -16.18
CA PHE A 184 -14.29 5.54 -16.68
C PHE A 184 -14.86 4.46 -17.59
N GLN A 185 -14.14 4.11 -18.65
CA GLN A 185 -14.64 3.18 -19.68
C GLN A 185 -13.99 1.80 -19.53
N PRO A 186 -14.73 0.70 -19.69
CA PRO A 186 -14.14 -0.64 -19.78
C PRO A 186 -13.10 -0.69 -20.89
N LEU A 187 -11.95 -1.31 -20.60
CA LEU A 187 -10.86 -1.43 -21.54
C LEU A 187 -10.63 -2.90 -21.90
N THR A 188 -10.75 -3.21 -23.18
CA THR A 188 -10.50 -4.55 -23.72
C THR A 188 -9.17 -4.66 -24.47
N ASP A 189 -8.61 -3.54 -24.90
CA ASP A 189 -7.35 -3.46 -25.63
C ASP A 189 -6.48 -2.36 -25.04
N VAL A 190 -5.30 -2.74 -24.52
CA VAL A 190 -4.35 -1.83 -23.87
C VAL A 190 -3.64 -0.92 -24.89
N ASP A 191 -3.65 -1.28 -26.17
CA ASP A 191 -3.06 -0.45 -27.23
C ASP A 191 -3.92 0.76 -27.61
N VAL A 192 -5.17 0.82 -27.14
CA VAL A 192 -6.09 1.92 -27.42
C VAL A 192 -6.02 2.97 -26.32
N THR A 193 -5.76 4.22 -26.72
CA THR A 193 -5.81 5.36 -25.80
C THR A 193 -7.26 5.64 -25.38
N PRO A 194 -7.57 5.65 -24.07
CA PRO A 194 -8.90 5.97 -23.58
C PRO A 194 -9.29 7.42 -23.87
N GLY A 195 -10.60 7.69 -23.92
CA GLY A 195 -11.12 9.05 -24.01
C GLY A 195 -10.76 9.89 -22.77
N GLN A 196 -10.59 11.20 -22.96
CA GLN A 196 -10.32 12.12 -21.87
C GLN A 196 -11.56 12.30 -20.99
N LEU A 197 -11.41 12.17 -19.67
CA LEU A 197 -12.50 12.29 -18.71
C LEU A 197 -12.57 13.71 -18.13
N SER A 198 -13.71 14.36 -18.31
CA SER A 198 -13.90 15.76 -17.91
C SER A 198 -13.97 15.93 -16.38
N GLY A 199 -13.32 16.98 -15.89
CA GLY A 199 -13.34 17.38 -14.48
C GLY A 199 -12.49 16.53 -13.54
N TRP A 200 -11.97 15.40 -14.00
CA TRP A 200 -10.88 14.68 -13.35
C TRP A 200 -9.53 15.23 -13.81
N SER A 201 -8.49 15.14 -12.97
CA SER A 201 -7.13 15.53 -13.35
C SER A 201 -6.07 14.87 -12.48
N VAL A 202 -4.84 14.85 -12.96
CA VAL A 202 -3.67 14.40 -12.19
C VAL A 202 -2.86 15.62 -11.77
N LEU A 203 -2.71 15.82 -10.46
CA LEU A 203 -1.94 16.92 -9.91
C LEU A 203 -0.46 16.55 -9.84
N MET A 204 0.33 17.28 -10.62
CA MET A 204 1.78 17.22 -10.67
C MET A 204 2.34 18.56 -10.21
N VAL A 205 3.30 18.56 -9.29
CA VAL A 205 4.00 19.77 -8.83
C VAL A 205 5.46 19.44 -8.66
N MET A 206 6.36 20.30 -9.16
CA MET A 206 7.82 20.09 -9.10
C MET A 206 8.28 18.71 -9.64
N GLY A 207 7.57 18.19 -10.63
CA GLY A 207 7.85 16.87 -11.22
C GLY A 207 7.43 15.67 -10.37
N GLN A 208 6.70 15.88 -9.28
CA GLN A 208 6.21 14.80 -8.42
C GLN A 208 4.69 14.66 -8.53
N LEU A 209 4.21 13.43 -8.45
CA LEU A 209 2.78 13.11 -8.41
C LEU A 209 2.23 13.37 -6.99
N HIS A 210 1.21 14.21 -6.88
CA HIS A 210 0.63 14.59 -5.58
C HIS A 210 -0.75 13.99 -5.36
N ALA A 211 -1.63 14.05 -6.36
CA ALA A 211 -3.04 13.66 -6.20
C ALA A 211 -3.69 13.30 -7.53
N ILE A 212 -4.78 12.53 -7.43
CA ILE A 212 -5.79 12.39 -8.48
C ILE A 212 -7.00 13.18 -7.99
N LEU A 213 -7.41 14.15 -8.79
CA LEU A 213 -8.51 15.05 -8.46
C LEU A 213 -9.77 14.61 -9.21
N GLN A 214 -10.90 14.71 -8.52
CA GLN A 214 -12.24 14.50 -9.09
C GLN A 214 -13.06 15.80 -9.01
N PRO A 215 -14.13 15.92 -9.80
CA PRO A 215 -15.08 17.02 -9.69
C PRO A 215 -15.68 17.11 -8.28
N ALA A 216 -15.74 18.31 -7.71
CA ALA A 216 -16.43 18.55 -6.45
C ALA A 216 -17.89 18.96 -6.68
N ALA A 217 -18.81 18.51 -5.81
CA ALA A 217 -20.24 18.83 -5.92
C ALA A 217 -20.54 20.34 -5.86
N ALA A 218 -19.70 21.12 -5.17
CA ALA A 218 -19.82 22.58 -5.06
C ALA A 218 -19.12 23.34 -6.21
N GLY A 219 -18.64 22.65 -7.25
CA GLY A 219 -17.76 23.19 -8.28
C GLY A 219 -16.28 23.13 -7.89
N GLY A 220 -15.40 23.15 -8.89
CA GLY A 220 -13.96 22.94 -8.70
C GLY A 220 -13.60 21.46 -8.58
N SER A 221 -12.50 21.15 -7.89
CA SER A 221 -11.95 19.80 -7.78
C SER A 221 -11.58 19.46 -6.33
N THR A 222 -11.71 18.19 -5.96
CA THR A 222 -11.32 17.64 -4.66
C THR A 222 -10.42 16.43 -4.84
N GLY A 223 -9.58 16.11 -3.86
CA GLY A 223 -8.76 14.91 -3.89
C GLY A 223 -9.63 13.65 -3.88
N TRP A 224 -9.58 12.86 -4.95
CA TRP A 224 -10.10 11.49 -4.94
C TRP A 224 -9.07 10.54 -4.34
N TRP A 225 -7.81 10.76 -4.67
CA TRP A 225 -6.66 10.14 -4.03
C TRP A 225 -5.58 11.19 -3.80
N GLN A 226 -4.87 11.10 -2.69
CA GLN A 226 -3.76 11.98 -2.37
C GLN A 226 -2.60 11.17 -1.78
N ALA A 227 -1.40 11.47 -2.24
CA ALA A 227 -0.21 10.89 -1.68
C ALA A 227 0.09 11.46 -0.29
N HIS A 228 0.46 10.60 0.66
CA HIS A 228 0.98 11.05 1.95
C HIS A 228 2.29 11.84 1.81
N GLN A 229 3.12 11.45 0.83
CA GLN A 229 4.33 12.14 0.38
C GLN A 229 4.33 12.14 -1.15
N PRO A 230 4.67 13.24 -1.83
CA PRO A 230 4.68 13.30 -3.28
C PRO A 230 5.52 12.17 -3.90
N LEU A 231 4.97 11.45 -4.87
CA LEU A 231 5.64 10.30 -5.48
C LEU A 231 6.62 10.80 -6.55
N GLN A 232 7.85 10.31 -6.45
CA GLN A 232 8.82 10.41 -7.53
C GLN A 232 8.39 9.51 -8.68
N VAL A 233 8.43 10.06 -9.88
CA VAL A 233 8.15 9.36 -11.14
C VAL A 233 9.38 9.46 -12.03
N THR A 234 9.57 8.47 -12.91
CA THR A 234 10.73 8.44 -13.79
C THR A 234 10.73 9.61 -14.76
N ASP A 235 11.90 10.00 -15.25
CA ASP A 235 12.04 11.08 -16.22
C ASP A 235 11.22 10.80 -17.49
N ALA A 236 11.24 9.55 -17.95
CA ALA A 236 10.49 9.13 -19.14
C ALA A 236 8.97 9.28 -18.93
N TRP A 237 8.47 8.94 -17.74
CA TRP A 237 7.07 9.17 -17.36
C TRP A 237 6.73 10.66 -17.38
N ARG A 238 7.56 11.52 -16.78
CA ARG A 238 7.31 12.98 -16.74
C ARG A 238 7.32 13.60 -18.13
N VAL A 239 8.24 13.17 -18.98
CA VAL A 239 8.33 13.64 -20.37
C VAL A 239 7.09 13.23 -21.17
N ALA A 240 6.62 11.98 -21.03
CA ALA A 240 5.39 11.53 -21.68
C ALA A 240 4.19 12.36 -21.21
N ALA A 241 3.99 12.45 -19.90
CA ALA A 241 2.89 13.20 -19.29
C ALA A 241 2.87 14.67 -19.75
N GLY A 242 4.02 15.35 -19.70
CA GLY A 242 4.14 16.75 -20.13
C GLY A 242 3.93 16.94 -21.63
N LYS A 243 4.40 16.01 -22.46
CA LYS A 243 4.21 16.06 -23.93
C LYS A 243 2.75 15.87 -24.33
N GLN A 244 2.03 14.99 -23.64
CA GLN A 244 0.63 14.66 -23.91
C GLN A 244 -0.34 15.58 -23.16
N ALA A 245 0.14 16.30 -22.14
CA ALA A 245 -0.66 17.07 -21.18
C ALA A 245 -1.74 16.25 -20.46
N GLU A 246 -1.54 14.93 -20.39
CA GLU A 246 -2.47 13.99 -19.78
C GLU A 246 -1.74 12.71 -19.32
N VAL A 247 -2.44 11.94 -18.49
CA VAL A 247 -1.99 10.67 -17.93
C VAL A 247 -3.12 9.67 -18.07
N THR A 248 -2.82 8.46 -18.55
CA THR A 248 -3.81 7.39 -18.61
C THR A 248 -3.91 6.70 -17.26
N MET A 249 -5.08 6.78 -16.63
CA MET A 249 -5.38 6.04 -15.42
C MET A 249 -6.07 4.72 -15.80
N TYR A 250 -5.51 3.61 -15.32
CA TYR A 250 -6.10 2.30 -15.32
C TYR A 250 -6.52 1.94 -13.90
N ALA A 251 -7.70 1.39 -13.72
CA ALA A 251 -8.15 0.87 -12.45
C ALA A 251 -8.52 -0.60 -12.56
N VAL A 252 -8.09 -1.36 -11.55
CA VAL A 252 -8.25 -2.82 -11.48
C VAL A 252 -8.70 -3.24 -10.06
N PRO A 253 -9.35 -4.40 -9.89
CA PRO A 253 -9.67 -4.95 -8.57
C PRO A 253 -8.42 -5.25 -7.73
N ALA A 254 -8.61 -5.41 -6.43
CA ALA A 254 -7.54 -5.80 -5.52
C ALA A 254 -6.89 -7.14 -5.92
N GLY A 255 -5.55 -7.18 -5.95
CA GLY A 255 -4.77 -8.36 -6.27
C GLY A 255 -4.60 -8.66 -7.77
N THR A 256 -5.04 -7.76 -8.65
CA THR A 256 -5.02 -8.01 -10.10
C THR A 256 -3.65 -7.74 -10.74
N VAL A 257 -3.05 -6.56 -10.50
CA VAL A 257 -1.77 -6.17 -11.11
C VAL A 257 -0.63 -6.22 -10.11
N GLY A 258 -0.84 -5.76 -8.88
CA GLY A 258 0.18 -5.66 -7.85
C GLY A 258 1.31 -4.69 -8.21
N ARG A 259 2.45 -4.84 -7.51
CA ARG A 259 3.66 -4.06 -7.80
C ARG A 259 4.40 -4.68 -8.98
N GLN A 260 4.74 -3.84 -9.95
CA GLN A 260 5.44 -4.27 -11.16
C GLN A 260 6.79 -3.56 -11.26
N PRO A 261 7.92 -4.28 -11.19
CA PRO A 261 9.25 -3.67 -11.18
C PRO A 261 9.69 -3.19 -12.58
N ARG A 262 9.00 -3.62 -13.64
CA ARG A 262 9.32 -3.30 -15.03
C ARG A 262 8.07 -2.94 -15.82
N GLU A 263 8.22 -2.07 -16.81
CA GLU A 263 7.12 -1.56 -17.65
C GLU A 263 6.51 -2.65 -18.54
N ASP A 264 7.32 -3.59 -19.04
CA ASP A 264 6.83 -4.71 -19.85
C ASP A 264 5.97 -5.69 -19.03
N LEU A 265 6.33 -5.91 -17.76
CA LEU A 265 5.52 -6.71 -16.85
C LEU A 265 4.22 -6.00 -16.46
N LEU A 266 4.27 -4.68 -16.25
CA LEU A 266 3.08 -3.85 -16.03
C LEU A 266 2.10 -3.95 -17.19
N ARG A 267 2.60 -3.81 -18.43
CA ARG A 267 1.78 -3.96 -19.63
C ARG A 267 1.15 -5.34 -19.73
N LEU A 268 1.94 -6.42 -19.55
CA LEU A 268 1.44 -7.78 -19.63
C LEU A 268 0.34 -8.07 -18.57
N ALA A 269 0.50 -7.51 -17.36
CA ALA A 269 -0.50 -7.63 -16.31
C ALA A 269 -1.81 -6.92 -16.69
N LEU A 270 -1.73 -5.70 -17.26
CA LEU A 270 -2.88 -4.97 -17.76
C LEU A 270 -3.57 -5.70 -18.92
N GLU A 271 -2.83 -6.27 -19.87
CA GLU A 271 -3.38 -7.06 -20.98
C GLU A 271 -4.17 -8.27 -20.47
N ARG A 272 -3.63 -8.98 -19.47
CA ARG A 272 -4.32 -10.10 -18.83
C ARG A 272 -5.60 -9.66 -18.13
N ALA A 273 -5.55 -8.55 -17.39
CA ALA A 273 -6.71 -7.99 -16.70
C ALA A 273 -7.79 -7.52 -17.70
N ALA A 274 -7.38 -6.87 -18.80
CA ALA A 274 -8.28 -6.40 -19.85
C ALA A 274 -8.98 -7.57 -20.55
N ALA A 275 -8.26 -8.67 -20.83
CA ALA A 275 -8.84 -9.89 -21.38
C ALA A 275 -9.88 -10.55 -20.44
N GLN A 276 -9.82 -10.26 -19.15
CA GLN A 276 -10.80 -10.71 -18.14
C GLN A 276 -11.92 -9.68 -17.89
N GLY A 277 -11.92 -8.54 -18.59
CA GLY A 277 -12.87 -7.46 -18.36
C GLY A 277 -12.69 -6.77 -17.01
N GLN A 278 -11.49 -6.83 -16.43
CA GLN A 278 -11.17 -6.31 -15.09
C GLN A 278 -10.43 -4.96 -15.13
N VAL A 279 -10.53 -4.23 -16.23
CA VAL A 279 -9.87 -2.93 -16.39
C VAL A 279 -10.89 -1.89 -16.82
N VAL A 280 -10.92 -0.77 -16.11
CA VAL A 280 -11.54 0.47 -16.58
C VAL A 280 -10.45 1.53 -16.69
N ALA A 281 -10.58 2.42 -17.67
CA ALA A 281 -9.55 3.41 -17.94
C ALA A 281 -10.13 4.75 -18.40
N ALA A 282 -9.35 5.80 -18.21
CA ALA A 282 -9.61 7.13 -18.71
C ALA A 282 -8.29 7.90 -18.89
N SER A 283 -8.27 8.83 -19.84
CA SER A 283 -7.19 9.81 -19.94
C SER A 283 -7.53 11.02 -19.07
N LEU A 284 -6.62 11.40 -18.18
CA LEU A 284 -6.82 12.47 -17.21
C LEU A 284 -5.89 13.64 -17.52
N PRO A 285 -6.39 14.87 -17.70
CA PRO A 285 -5.53 16.03 -17.94
C PRO A 285 -4.59 16.29 -16.77
N LEU A 286 -3.41 16.82 -17.07
CA LEU A 286 -2.49 17.29 -16.03
C LEU A 286 -2.96 18.61 -15.43
N ALA A 287 -2.79 18.75 -14.12
CA ALA A 287 -2.96 19.98 -13.37
C ALA A 287 -1.66 20.31 -12.62
N GLY A 288 -1.37 21.60 -12.43
CA GLY A 288 -0.25 22.07 -11.60
C GLY A 288 1.14 22.11 -12.29
N THR A 289 1.19 21.86 -13.60
CA THR A 289 2.41 21.94 -14.43
C THR A 289 2.80 23.36 -14.78
#